data_AF-A0A284R8I3-F1
#
_entry.id   AF-A0A284R8I3-F1
#
_cell.length_a   1.000
_cell.length_b   1.000
_cell.length_c   1.000
_cell.angle_alpha   90.00
_cell.angle_beta   90.00
_cell.angle_gamma   90.00
#
_symmetry.space_group_name_H-M   'P 1'
#
loop_
_entity.id
_entity.type
_entity.pdbx_description
1 polymer ?
#
loop_
_entity_poly.entity_id
_entity_poly.type
_entity_poly.pdbx_seq_one_letter_code
_entity_poly.pdbx_strand_id
1 'polypeptide(L)'
;MTSCRLAPKTEDGRPLPSFDELPNLHSFKGCAWGLWGEDDQLGTVNLLTDDVVRQAATEEIRTGQSVSLNWPINFPEKPLFKRKAAQILMMPDERGYAHREDEIEMDTQSGSQWDGMTHLGVVAHNVFYNNTPKDMLLGGKVPIPDPMNVDPRLSRLGIQNWADHGICGRGVFLDLVGFYISSGNPLPYDPWTTYAIKVPELEACAAKQGVKFRAGDILLIRVGHIKRYNESSQEEKDAVGSREEETLAGIDQSDDMKRFLWDNHFSAIVSDQPALESWPPPAGVPHIHQTILGLWGMPIGEMFDLEKLSQVCKKTGRYTFFFSSWPLPIIGGCAAPPNAAAMF
;
A
#
# COMPACT_ATOMS: atom_id res chain seq x y z
N MET A 1 -12.81 25.78 -20.84
CA MET A 1 -12.30 24.90 -21.93
C MET A 1 -12.24 23.51 -21.36
N THR A 2 -13.08 22.61 -21.86
CA THR A 2 -13.24 21.24 -21.38
C THR A 2 -11.99 20.47 -21.76
N SER A 3 -11.05 20.29 -20.82
CA SER A 3 -9.91 19.39 -21.00
C SER A 3 -10.45 17.99 -21.26
N CYS A 4 -10.31 17.53 -22.51
CA CYS A 4 -10.60 16.18 -22.91
C CYS A 4 -9.61 15.28 -22.17
N ARG A 5 -10.07 14.62 -21.11
CA ARG A 5 -9.25 13.72 -20.28
C ARG A 5 -8.82 12.56 -21.17
N LEU A 6 -7.54 12.52 -21.53
CA LEU A 6 -6.96 11.37 -22.21
C LEU A 6 -7.06 10.19 -21.22
N ALA A 7 -7.70 9.10 -21.66
CA ALA A 7 -7.60 7.83 -20.94
C ALA A 7 -6.12 7.46 -20.78
N PRO A 8 -5.71 6.85 -19.65
CA PRO A 8 -4.34 6.38 -19.49
C PRO A 8 -4.00 5.42 -20.64
N LYS A 9 -2.78 5.53 -21.15
CA LYS A 9 -2.31 4.75 -22.28
C LYS A 9 -1.08 3.95 -21.87
N THR A 10 -0.92 2.77 -22.47
CA THR A 10 0.34 2.03 -22.49
C THR A 10 1.43 2.85 -23.22
N GLU A 11 2.70 2.44 -23.11
CA GLU A 11 3.83 3.12 -23.78
C GLU A 11 3.62 3.28 -25.30
N ASP A 12 2.91 2.35 -25.94
CA ASP A 12 2.58 2.38 -27.37
C ASP A 12 1.27 3.15 -27.70
N GLY A 13 0.67 3.81 -26.71
CA GLY A 13 -0.48 4.70 -26.89
C GLY A 13 -1.85 4.03 -26.91
N ARG A 14 -1.94 2.72 -26.61
CA ARG A 14 -3.22 1.99 -26.51
C ARG A 14 -3.91 2.26 -25.17
N PRO A 15 -5.25 2.29 -25.11
CA PRO A 15 -5.96 2.38 -23.83
C PRO A 15 -5.63 1.15 -22.96
N LEU A 16 -5.56 1.34 -21.64
CA LEU A 16 -5.42 0.22 -20.71
C LEU A 16 -6.65 -0.71 -20.81
N PRO A 17 -6.45 -2.04 -20.80
CA PRO A 17 -7.55 -3.00 -20.80
C PRO A 17 -8.33 -2.90 -19.49
N SER A 18 -9.64 -3.18 -19.55
CA SER A 18 -10.43 -3.48 -18.36
C SER A 18 -10.02 -4.82 -17.73
N PHE A 19 -10.44 -5.06 -16.50
CA PHE A 19 -10.12 -6.28 -15.75
C PHE A 19 -10.59 -7.54 -16.49
N ASP A 20 -11.75 -7.49 -17.14
CA ASP A 20 -12.31 -8.62 -17.89
C ASP A 20 -11.65 -8.81 -19.27
N GLU A 21 -10.88 -7.82 -19.76
CA GLU A 21 -10.08 -7.92 -21.00
C GLU A 21 -8.66 -8.44 -20.75
N LEU A 22 -8.19 -8.41 -19.51
CA LEU A 22 -6.88 -8.97 -19.15
C LEU A 22 -6.87 -10.50 -19.29
N PRO A 23 -5.75 -11.10 -19.75
CA PRO A 23 -5.62 -12.54 -19.84
C PRO A 23 -5.68 -13.21 -18.46
N ASN A 24 -5.99 -14.50 -18.43
CA ASN A 24 -5.95 -15.29 -17.20
C ASN A 24 -4.58 -15.97 -17.05
N LEU A 25 -4.09 -16.07 -15.82
CA LEU A 25 -3.02 -16.99 -15.43
C LEU A 25 -3.66 -18.26 -14.84
N HIS A 26 -3.82 -19.29 -15.66
CA HIS A 26 -4.53 -20.51 -15.26
C HIS A 26 -5.95 -20.19 -14.72
N SER A 27 -6.19 -20.42 -13.42
CA SER A 27 -7.47 -20.10 -12.75
C SER A 27 -7.54 -18.68 -12.18
N PHE A 28 -6.43 -17.93 -12.18
CA PHE A 28 -6.38 -16.56 -11.71
C PHE A 28 -6.77 -15.61 -12.85
N LYS A 29 -7.81 -14.81 -12.63
CA LYS A 29 -8.29 -13.83 -13.61
C LYS A 29 -7.53 -12.51 -13.51
N GLY A 30 -7.42 -11.82 -14.64
CA GLY A 30 -6.92 -10.46 -14.69
C GLY A 30 -5.41 -10.35 -14.48
N CYS A 31 -4.62 -11.05 -15.30
CA CYS A 31 -3.17 -11.00 -15.28
C CYS A 31 -2.64 -9.84 -16.13
N ALA A 32 -1.89 -8.91 -15.54
CA ALA A 32 -1.36 -7.73 -16.23
C ALA A 32 0.07 -7.90 -16.75
N TRP A 33 0.58 -9.12 -16.78
CA TRP A 33 1.95 -9.40 -17.23
C TRP A 33 2.14 -9.02 -18.70
N GLY A 34 3.31 -8.49 -19.02
CA GLY A 34 3.65 -7.96 -20.34
C GLY A 34 2.98 -6.64 -20.72
N LEU A 35 2.06 -6.09 -19.92
CA LEU A 35 1.34 -4.85 -20.24
C LEU A 35 2.27 -3.63 -20.38
N TRP A 36 3.30 -3.56 -19.53
CA TRP A 36 4.36 -2.53 -19.56
C TRP A 36 5.69 -3.08 -20.08
N GLY A 37 5.66 -4.23 -20.77
CA GLY A 37 6.84 -4.93 -21.28
C GLY A 37 7.25 -6.16 -20.44
N GLU A 38 7.96 -7.09 -21.09
CA GLU A 38 8.40 -8.36 -20.50
C GLU A 38 9.45 -8.19 -19.39
N ASP A 39 10.15 -7.07 -19.39
CA ASP A 39 11.18 -6.74 -18.40
C ASP A 39 10.71 -5.74 -17.33
N ASP A 40 9.41 -5.40 -17.32
CA ASP A 40 8.84 -4.47 -16.35
C ASP A 40 9.03 -4.96 -14.91
N GLN A 41 9.33 -4.00 -14.04
CA GLN A 41 9.51 -4.19 -12.59
C GLN A 41 8.85 -3.07 -11.78
N LEU A 42 8.00 -2.25 -12.40
CA LEU A 42 7.28 -1.15 -11.76
C LEU A 42 5.78 -1.45 -11.61
N GLY A 43 5.19 -2.25 -12.51
CA GLY A 43 3.78 -2.62 -12.45
C GLY A 43 2.88 -1.39 -12.59
N THR A 44 1.86 -1.25 -11.75
CA THR A 44 0.94 -0.09 -11.82
C THR A 44 1.61 1.24 -11.45
N VAL A 45 2.82 1.25 -10.89
CA VAL A 45 3.60 2.48 -10.70
C VAL A 45 3.92 3.17 -12.03
N ASN A 46 3.95 2.43 -13.15
CA ASN A 46 4.07 3.02 -14.50
C ASN A 46 2.93 4.00 -14.85
N LEU A 47 1.81 3.99 -14.11
CA LEU A 47 0.73 4.97 -14.28
C LEU A 47 1.10 6.36 -13.75
N LEU A 48 2.12 6.47 -12.90
CA LEU A 48 2.61 7.70 -12.29
C LEU A 48 3.62 8.41 -13.21
N THR A 49 3.22 8.67 -14.45
CA THR A 49 4.03 9.41 -15.42
C THR A 49 4.31 10.85 -14.97
N ASP A 50 5.37 11.46 -15.46
CA ASP A 50 5.72 12.88 -15.18
C ASP A 50 4.53 13.84 -15.36
N ASP A 51 3.70 13.63 -16.38
CA ASP A 51 2.52 14.45 -16.62
C ASP A 51 1.43 14.26 -15.56
N VAL A 52 1.19 13.02 -15.13
CA VAL A 52 0.26 12.71 -14.03
C VAL A 52 0.76 13.32 -12.72
N VAL A 53 2.05 13.17 -12.40
CA VAL A 53 2.66 13.73 -11.18
C VAL A 53 2.63 15.25 -11.20
N ARG A 54 3.01 15.88 -12.32
CA ARG A 54 2.97 17.33 -12.51
C ARG A 54 1.56 17.88 -12.37
N GLN A 55 0.56 17.19 -12.97
CA GLN A 55 -0.84 17.59 -12.83
C GLN A 55 -1.28 17.50 -11.37
N ALA A 56 -1.00 16.40 -10.68
CA ALA A 56 -1.33 16.23 -9.27
C ALA A 56 -0.69 17.33 -8.39
N ALA A 57 0.61 17.60 -8.56
CA ALA A 57 1.31 18.64 -7.81
C ALA A 57 0.70 20.03 -8.04
N THR A 58 0.41 20.35 -9.31
CA THR A 58 -0.19 21.64 -9.70
C THR A 58 -1.61 21.80 -9.18
N GLU A 59 -2.39 20.72 -9.15
CA GLU A 59 -3.79 20.73 -8.76
C GLU A 59 -3.99 20.70 -7.25
N GLU A 60 -3.17 19.94 -6.53
CA GLU A 60 -3.46 19.57 -5.16
C GLU A 60 -2.66 20.35 -4.12
N ILE A 61 -1.43 20.83 -4.41
CA ILE A 61 -0.62 21.62 -3.47
C ILE A 61 -1.06 23.09 -3.52
N ARG A 62 -2.01 23.47 -2.67
CA ARG A 62 -2.62 24.81 -2.62
C ARG A 62 -2.27 25.59 -1.36
N THR A 63 -2.08 24.88 -0.24
CA THR A 63 -1.88 25.47 1.08
C THR A 63 -0.47 25.27 1.62
N GLY A 64 0.25 24.25 1.13
CA GLY A 64 1.53 23.80 1.65
C GLY A 64 1.41 22.98 2.95
N GLN A 65 0.19 22.72 3.44
CA GLN A 65 -0.01 21.90 4.63
C GLN A 65 0.39 20.45 4.32
N SER A 66 1.30 19.91 5.12
CA SER A 66 1.77 18.53 5.02
C SER A 66 1.32 17.68 6.21
N VAL A 67 0.97 16.42 5.94
CA VAL A 67 0.55 15.42 6.91
C VAL A 67 1.40 14.17 6.70
N SER A 68 2.23 13.80 7.69
CA SER A 68 2.90 12.49 7.71
C SER A 68 1.85 11.39 7.81
N LEU A 69 2.06 10.32 7.04
CA LEU A 69 1.21 9.13 7.03
C LEU A 69 1.94 7.91 7.62
N ASN A 70 3.11 8.12 8.22
CA ASN A 70 3.92 7.08 8.83
C ASN A 70 3.53 6.92 10.30
N TRP A 71 3.19 5.70 10.67
CA TRP A 71 3.13 5.30 12.07
C TRP A 71 4.56 5.17 12.62
N PRO A 72 4.82 5.51 13.90
CA PRO A 72 6.15 5.38 14.47
C PRO A 72 6.70 3.96 14.28
N ILE A 73 8.00 3.84 13.96
CA ILE A 73 8.63 2.54 13.69
C ILE A 73 8.57 1.58 14.89
N ASN A 74 8.42 2.14 16.10
CA ASN A 74 8.24 1.41 17.35
C ASN A 74 6.85 0.76 17.47
N PHE A 75 5.90 1.09 16.59
CA PHE A 75 4.50 0.73 16.71
C PHE A 75 4.11 -0.29 15.61
N PRO A 76 3.24 -1.26 15.95
CA PRO A 76 2.79 -1.57 17.31
C PRO A 76 3.90 -2.28 18.10
N GLU A 77 3.82 -2.25 19.43
CA GLU A 77 4.78 -2.96 20.29
C GLU A 77 4.80 -4.48 20.02
N LYS A 78 3.63 -5.04 19.68
CA LYS A 78 3.47 -6.43 19.24
C LYS A 78 2.87 -6.46 17.84
N PRO A 79 3.70 -6.58 16.79
CA PRO A 79 3.24 -6.73 15.42
C PRO A 79 2.34 -7.95 15.23
N LEU A 80 1.38 -7.80 14.33
CA LEU A 80 0.50 -8.89 13.91
C LEU A 80 1.29 -9.91 13.07
N PHE A 81 0.67 -11.07 12.80
CA PHE A 81 1.26 -12.16 12.01
C PHE A 81 2.57 -12.72 12.59
N LYS A 82 2.72 -12.62 13.92
CA LYS A 82 3.90 -13.12 14.67
C LYS A 82 5.23 -12.50 14.17
N ARG A 83 5.17 -11.30 13.57
CA ARG A 83 6.34 -10.58 13.05
C ARG A 83 7.16 -9.99 14.19
N LYS A 84 8.45 -9.75 13.93
CA LYS A 84 9.38 -9.19 14.93
C LYS A 84 9.12 -7.70 15.15
N ALA A 85 8.92 -7.29 16.40
CA ALA A 85 8.88 -5.88 16.78
C ALA A 85 10.21 -5.17 16.47
N ALA A 86 10.13 -3.90 16.06
CA ALA A 86 11.33 -3.08 15.84
C ALA A 86 12.10 -2.88 17.14
N GLN A 87 13.42 -3.02 17.08
CA GLN A 87 14.35 -2.77 18.18
C GLN A 87 15.29 -1.65 17.78
N ILE A 88 15.41 -0.65 18.64
CA ILE A 88 16.29 0.50 18.43
C ILE A 88 17.32 0.50 19.55
N LEU A 89 18.59 0.25 19.19
CA LEU A 89 19.71 0.38 20.10
C LEU A 89 20.21 1.83 20.05
N MET A 90 19.90 2.62 21.07
CA MET A 90 20.45 3.97 21.21
C MET A 90 21.86 3.89 21.81
N MET A 91 22.88 4.25 21.02
CA MET A 91 24.28 4.15 21.44
C MET A 91 24.73 5.44 22.16
N PRO A 92 25.10 5.37 23.44
CA PRO A 92 25.67 6.52 24.15
C PRO A 92 27.09 6.83 23.65
N ASP A 93 27.47 8.12 23.63
CA ASP A 93 28.86 8.49 23.38
C ASP A 93 29.72 8.22 24.62
N GLU A 94 30.71 7.34 24.47
CA GLU A 94 31.67 7.00 25.52
C GLU A 94 32.92 7.91 25.52
N ARG A 95 32.99 8.87 24.58
CA ARG A 95 34.17 9.71 24.31
C ARG A 95 34.09 11.08 25.00
N GLY A 96 32.95 11.42 25.58
CA GLY A 96 32.74 12.61 26.39
C GLY A 96 32.35 13.87 25.62
N TYR A 97 31.83 13.75 24.39
CA TYR A 97 31.30 14.89 23.62
C TYR A 97 29.86 14.62 23.13
N ALA A 98 29.16 15.68 22.70
CA ALA A 98 27.75 15.62 22.33
C ALA A 98 27.54 14.91 20.98
N HIS A 99 27.55 13.58 21.01
CA HIS A 99 27.37 12.68 19.88
C HIS A 99 26.40 11.56 20.25
N ARG A 100 25.59 11.08 19.30
CA ARG A 100 24.73 9.91 19.45
C ARG A 100 24.48 9.27 18.09
N GLU A 101 24.41 7.95 18.10
CA GLU A 101 24.06 7.10 16.97
C GLU A 101 23.03 6.06 17.45
N ASP A 102 22.33 5.42 16.52
CA ASP A 102 21.41 4.33 16.80
C ASP A 102 21.50 3.21 15.75
N GLU A 103 21.17 2.00 16.17
CA GLU A 103 20.97 0.85 15.27
C GLU A 103 19.50 0.45 15.28
N ILE A 104 18.96 0.11 14.11
CA ILE A 104 17.58 -0.35 13.95
C ILE A 104 17.61 -1.80 13.45
N GLU A 105 16.97 -2.69 14.20
CA GLU A 105 16.66 -4.05 13.76
C GLU A 105 15.15 -4.23 13.71
N MET A 106 14.61 -4.53 12.53
CA MET A 106 13.16 -4.66 12.34
C MET A 106 12.82 -5.67 11.25
N ASP A 107 11.60 -6.20 11.33
CA ASP A 107 10.91 -6.77 10.19
C ASP A 107 10.24 -5.62 9.42
N THR A 108 10.51 -5.51 8.11
CA THR A 108 9.98 -4.40 7.30
C THR A 108 8.47 -4.46 7.11
N GLN A 109 7.81 -5.53 7.58
CA GLN A 109 6.37 -5.71 7.57
C GLN A 109 5.70 -5.52 8.95
N SER A 110 6.40 -4.98 9.94
CA SER A 110 5.87 -4.86 11.31
C SER A 110 5.08 -3.60 11.62
N GLY A 111 5.05 -2.59 10.74
CA GLY A 111 4.39 -1.30 10.97
C GLY A 111 3.95 -0.67 9.66
N SER A 112 3.96 0.66 9.52
CA SER A 112 3.71 1.28 8.22
C SER A 112 4.70 0.75 7.17
N GLN A 113 4.19 0.22 6.06
CA GLN A 113 5.00 -0.46 5.05
C GLN A 113 4.42 -0.33 3.65
N TRP A 114 5.28 -0.41 2.64
CA TRP A 114 4.91 -0.85 1.31
C TRP A 114 5.30 -2.32 1.13
N ASP A 115 4.36 -3.13 0.66
CA ASP A 115 4.63 -4.46 0.18
C ASP A 115 5.02 -4.41 -1.30
N GLY A 116 6.22 -4.89 -1.57
CA GLY A 116 6.79 -5.06 -2.90
C GLY A 116 6.29 -6.32 -3.60
N MET A 117 6.56 -6.42 -4.89
CA MET A 117 6.08 -7.50 -5.74
C MET A 117 6.57 -8.90 -5.32
N THR A 118 7.63 -8.97 -4.52
CA THR A 118 8.19 -10.22 -3.98
C THR A 118 7.67 -10.56 -2.59
N HIS A 119 6.77 -9.76 -2.00
CA HIS A 119 6.13 -10.05 -0.71
C HIS A 119 5.17 -11.25 -0.80
N LEU A 120 4.26 -11.24 -1.78
CA LEU A 120 3.38 -12.38 -2.06
C LEU A 120 3.12 -12.55 -3.57
N GLY A 121 3.61 -13.67 -4.12
CA GLY A 121 3.35 -14.08 -5.50
C GLY A 121 2.10 -14.95 -5.64
N VAL A 122 1.93 -15.58 -6.80
CA VAL A 122 0.87 -16.55 -7.06
C VAL A 122 1.27 -17.91 -6.51
N VAL A 123 0.80 -18.22 -5.31
CA VAL A 123 1.27 -19.34 -4.48
C VAL A 123 1.11 -20.69 -5.17
N ALA A 124 -0.03 -20.91 -5.83
CA ALA A 124 -0.32 -22.17 -6.53
C ALA A 124 0.66 -22.48 -7.68
N HIS A 125 1.36 -21.46 -8.18
CA HIS A 125 2.28 -21.56 -9.32
C HIS A 125 3.73 -21.22 -8.96
N ASN A 126 4.02 -20.82 -7.71
CA ASN A 126 5.36 -20.45 -7.22
C ASN A 126 6.07 -19.39 -8.10
N VAL A 127 5.32 -18.39 -8.54
CA VAL A 127 5.80 -17.27 -9.36
C VAL A 127 5.40 -15.94 -8.76
N PHE A 128 6.25 -14.94 -8.94
CA PHE A 128 5.98 -13.53 -8.65
C PHE A 128 5.57 -12.80 -9.93
N TYR A 129 5.49 -11.46 -9.85
CA TYR A 129 5.15 -10.60 -10.97
C TYR A 129 5.97 -10.90 -12.24
N ASN A 130 5.31 -10.77 -13.39
CA ASN A 130 5.85 -11.03 -14.73
C ASN A 130 6.48 -12.44 -14.86
N ASN A 131 5.79 -13.46 -14.33
CA ASN A 131 6.19 -14.87 -14.35
C ASN A 131 7.59 -15.14 -13.74
N THR A 132 8.04 -14.29 -12.81
CA THR A 132 9.36 -14.46 -12.19
C THR A 132 9.34 -15.67 -11.24
N PRO A 133 10.09 -16.75 -11.53
CA PRO A 133 10.06 -17.95 -10.69
C PRO A 133 10.61 -17.68 -9.29
N LYS A 134 10.00 -18.30 -8.26
CA LYS A 134 10.44 -18.12 -6.87
C LYS A 134 11.92 -18.48 -6.65
N ASP A 135 12.43 -19.48 -7.36
CA ASP A 135 13.82 -19.96 -7.26
C ASP A 135 14.84 -19.06 -7.99
N MET A 136 14.39 -18.08 -8.78
CA MET A 136 15.25 -17.04 -9.34
C MET A 136 15.70 -16.03 -8.27
N LEU A 137 14.90 -15.85 -7.20
CA LEU A 137 15.17 -14.90 -6.13
C LEU A 137 16.03 -15.55 -5.05
N LEU A 138 17.10 -14.86 -4.64
CA LEU A 138 17.98 -15.34 -3.58
C LEU A 138 17.39 -15.00 -2.21
N GLY A 139 17.42 -15.97 -1.29
CA GLY A 139 16.98 -15.79 0.11
C GLY A 139 18.14 -15.82 1.09
N GLY A 140 17.91 -15.29 2.30
CA GLY A 140 18.87 -15.29 3.41
C GLY A 140 19.57 -13.94 3.60
N LYS A 141 20.70 -13.95 4.35
CA LYS A 141 21.52 -12.76 4.54
C LYS A 141 22.38 -12.56 3.29
N VAL A 142 22.03 -11.55 2.49
CA VAL A 142 22.73 -11.24 1.24
C VAL A 142 23.68 -10.06 1.46
N PRO A 143 24.99 -10.27 1.57
CA PRO A 143 25.95 -9.17 1.59
C PRO A 143 26.10 -8.56 0.19
N ILE A 144 26.26 -7.23 0.13
CA ILE A 144 26.64 -6.49 -1.08
C ILE A 144 28.04 -5.88 -0.83
N PRO A 145 29.13 -6.66 -0.95
CA PRO A 145 30.48 -6.18 -0.65
C PRO A 145 31.00 -5.16 -1.66
N ASP A 146 30.49 -5.20 -2.90
CA ASP A 146 30.75 -4.21 -3.95
C ASP A 146 29.41 -3.61 -4.41
N PRO A 147 29.00 -2.45 -3.85
CA PRO A 147 27.72 -1.81 -4.19
C PRO A 147 27.68 -1.30 -5.64
N MET A 148 28.81 -1.26 -6.35
CA MET A 148 28.86 -0.89 -7.76
C MET A 148 28.68 -2.09 -8.70
N ASN A 149 28.65 -3.32 -8.16
CA ASN A 149 28.56 -4.56 -8.94
C ASN A 149 27.60 -5.57 -8.27
N VAL A 150 26.32 -5.22 -8.26
CA VAL A 150 25.25 -6.03 -7.68
C VAL A 150 24.84 -7.14 -8.66
N ASP A 151 24.74 -8.38 -8.19
CA ASP A 151 24.16 -9.48 -8.98
C ASP A 151 22.70 -9.14 -9.34
N PRO A 152 22.31 -9.09 -10.63
CA PRO A 152 20.95 -8.73 -11.02
C PRO A 152 19.84 -9.58 -10.40
N ARG A 153 20.14 -10.83 -10.00
CA ARG A 153 19.20 -11.72 -9.30
C ARG A 153 18.85 -11.21 -7.90
N LEU A 154 19.72 -10.40 -7.30
CA LEU A 154 19.50 -9.77 -6.01
C LEU A 154 18.62 -8.54 -6.09
N SER A 155 18.53 -7.88 -7.25
CA SER A 155 17.75 -6.65 -7.40
C SER A 155 16.40 -6.86 -8.10
N ARG A 156 16.19 -8.01 -8.76
CA ARG A 156 14.97 -8.29 -9.53
C ARG A 156 13.71 -8.13 -8.67
N LEU A 157 12.77 -7.30 -9.13
CA LEU A 157 11.49 -6.97 -8.46
C LEU A 157 11.63 -6.38 -7.04
N GLY A 158 12.83 -5.95 -6.65
CA GLY A 158 13.05 -5.38 -5.32
C GLY A 158 12.46 -3.97 -5.17
N ILE A 159 12.14 -3.61 -3.93
CA ILE A 159 11.50 -2.33 -3.56
C ILE A 159 12.31 -1.10 -4.00
N GLN A 160 13.62 -1.25 -4.22
CA GLN A 160 14.47 -0.16 -4.70
C GLN A 160 14.02 0.39 -6.07
N ASN A 161 13.35 -0.41 -6.91
CA ASN A 161 12.83 0.07 -8.20
C ASN A 161 11.75 1.15 -7.99
N TRP A 162 10.87 0.96 -7.00
CA TRP A 162 9.89 1.98 -6.61
C TRP A 162 10.52 3.12 -5.81
N ALA A 163 11.61 2.87 -5.08
CA ALA A 163 12.35 3.93 -4.41
C ALA A 163 13.07 4.87 -5.41
N ASP A 164 13.55 4.35 -6.54
CA ASP A 164 14.19 5.14 -7.60
C ASP A 164 13.16 5.97 -8.38
N HIS A 165 12.01 5.38 -8.71
CA HIS A 165 10.90 6.08 -9.38
C HIS A 165 10.16 7.05 -8.44
N GLY A 166 9.98 6.67 -7.17
CA GLY A 166 9.08 7.31 -6.22
C GLY A 166 7.61 6.92 -6.45
N ILE A 167 6.83 6.88 -5.37
CA ILE A 167 5.37 6.70 -5.43
C ILE A 167 4.74 8.06 -5.13
N CYS A 168 4.72 8.92 -6.15
CA CYS A 168 4.23 10.29 -6.06
C CYS A 168 3.10 10.53 -7.04
N GLY A 169 2.04 11.23 -6.64
CA GLY A 169 0.88 11.43 -7.51
C GLY A 169 -0.31 12.04 -6.77
N ARG A 170 -1.51 11.85 -7.31
CA ARG A 170 -2.73 12.30 -6.65
C ARG A 170 -3.22 11.22 -5.70
N GLY A 171 -3.24 11.52 -4.41
CA GLY A 171 -3.91 10.71 -3.41
C GLY A 171 -5.42 10.97 -3.40
N VAL A 172 -6.21 9.90 -3.31
CA VAL A 172 -7.65 9.96 -3.07
C VAL A 172 -7.96 9.19 -1.80
N PHE A 173 -8.64 9.83 -0.87
CA PHE A 173 -8.84 9.27 0.47
C PHE A 173 -10.30 8.93 0.70
N LEU A 174 -10.60 7.68 1.10
CA LEU A 174 -11.91 7.21 1.52
C LEU A 174 -11.91 6.98 3.03
N ASP A 175 -12.58 7.85 3.78
CA ASP A 175 -12.66 7.80 5.24
C ASP A 175 -13.92 7.04 5.66
N LEU A 176 -13.89 5.70 5.63
CA LEU A 176 -15.06 4.89 5.97
C LEU A 176 -15.52 5.13 7.41
N VAL A 177 -14.57 5.27 8.33
CA VAL A 177 -14.86 5.60 9.73
C VAL A 177 -15.58 6.94 9.83
N GLY A 178 -15.07 7.99 9.17
CA GLY A 178 -15.72 9.30 9.12
C GLY A 178 -17.08 9.26 8.43
N PHE A 179 -17.22 8.48 7.37
CA PHE A 179 -18.46 8.26 6.63
C PHE A 179 -19.57 7.66 7.50
N TYR A 180 -19.30 6.57 8.22
CA TYR A 180 -20.29 5.95 9.10
C TYR A 180 -20.67 6.85 10.28
N ILE A 181 -19.67 7.41 10.98
CA ILE A 181 -19.88 8.26 12.16
C ILE A 181 -20.66 9.53 11.78
N SER A 182 -20.30 10.19 10.68
CA SER A 182 -20.99 11.41 10.23
C SER A 182 -22.42 11.15 9.74
N SER A 183 -22.74 9.91 9.39
CA SER A 183 -24.10 9.46 9.05
C SER A 183 -24.95 9.14 10.28
N GLY A 184 -24.42 9.38 11.50
CA GLY A 184 -25.12 9.13 12.76
C GLY A 184 -25.12 7.67 13.20
N ASN A 185 -24.39 6.80 12.50
CA ASN A 185 -24.30 5.37 12.80
C ASN A 185 -22.96 5.05 13.49
N PRO A 186 -22.94 4.07 14.41
CA PRO A 186 -21.68 3.47 14.82
C PRO A 186 -21.00 2.80 13.62
N LEU A 187 -19.69 2.55 13.74
CA LEU A 187 -18.99 1.71 12.78
C LEU A 187 -19.66 0.32 12.77
N PRO A 188 -20.03 -0.25 11.61
CA PRO A 188 -20.78 -1.51 11.57
C PRO A 188 -19.91 -2.74 11.84
N TYR A 189 -18.62 -2.55 12.13
CA TYR A 189 -17.63 -3.58 12.40
C TYR A 189 -16.64 -3.14 13.47
N ASP A 190 -15.98 -4.10 14.11
CA ASP A 190 -14.73 -3.87 14.85
C ASP A 190 -13.55 -4.09 13.87
N PRO A 191 -12.65 -3.10 13.69
CA PRO A 191 -11.46 -3.24 12.84
C PRO A 191 -10.57 -4.44 13.16
N TRP A 192 -10.63 -4.97 14.38
CA TRP A 192 -9.89 -6.16 14.84
C TRP A 192 -10.71 -7.47 14.75
N THR A 193 -11.75 -7.49 13.92
CA THR A 193 -12.54 -8.68 13.60
C THR A 193 -12.78 -8.77 12.11
N THR A 194 -13.05 -9.98 11.61
CA THR A 194 -13.26 -10.23 10.18
C THR A 194 -14.49 -9.48 9.66
N TYR A 195 -14.27 -8.57 8.72
CA TYR A 195 -15.34 -7.86 8.02
C TYR A 195 -14.91 -7.53 6.60
N ALA A 196 -15.72 -7.95 5.63
CA ALA A 196 -15.44 -7.82 4.21
C ALA A 196 -16.14 -6.60 3.61
N ILE A 197 -15.39 -5.49 3.50
CA ILE A 197 -15.84 -4.22 2.92
C ILE A 197 -16.05 -4.42 1.43
N LYS A 198 -17.27 -4.16 0.96
CA LYS A 198 -17.68 -4.32 -0.44
C LYS A 198 -17.52 -3.02 -1.23
N VAL A 199 -17.43 -3.14 -2.55
CA VAL A 199 -17.37 -1.99 -3.48
C VAL A 199 -18.47 -0.95 -3.23
N PRO A 200 -19.76 -1.31 -3.01
CA PRO A 200 -20.80 -0.31 -2.77
C PRO A 200 -20.55 0.56 -1.52
N GLU A 201 -19.84 0.05 -0.51
CA GLU A 201 -19.48 0.85 0.67
C GLU A 201 -18.40 1.89 0.32
N LEU A 202 -17.40 1.50 -0.48
CA LEU A 202 -16.36 2.39 -0.98
C LEU A 202 -16.94 3.48 -1.89
N GLU A 203 -17.84 3.10 -2.81
CA GLU A 203 -18.50 4.02 -3.72
C GLU A 203 -19.45 4.99 -2.99
N ALA A 204 -20.20 4.52 -2.00
CA ALA A 204 -21.05 5.38 -1.17
C ALA A 204 -20.22 6.40 -0.38
N CYS A 205 -19.08 5.96 0.16
CA CYS A 205 -18.12 6.84 0.84
C CYS A 205 -17.55 7.89 -0.11
N ALA A 206 -17.07 7.47 -1.29
CA ALA A 206 -16.56 8.38 -2.32
C ALA A 206 -17.62 9.41 -2.75
N ALA A 207 -18.86 8.97 -2.98
CA ALA A 207 -19.98 9.84 -3.35
C ALA A 207 -20.29 10.87 -2.25
N LYS A 208 -20.31 10.45 -0.98
CA LYS A 208 -20.54 11.35 0.17
C LYS A 208 -19.45 12.40 0.31
N GLN A 209 -18.20 12.03 0.02
CA GLN A 209 -17.04 12.91 0.09
C GLN A 209 -16.83 13.74 -1.18
N GLY A 210 -17.62 13.52 -2.23
CA GLY A 210 -17.45 14.19 -3.53
C GLY A 210 -16.17 13.79 -4.28
N VAL A 211 -15.60 12.62 -3.96
CA VAL A 211 -14.39 12.10 -4.62
C VAL A 211 -14.77 11.55 -5.99
N LYS A 212 -13.95 11.90 -6.99
CA LYS A 212 -13.99 11.31 -8.33
C LYS A 212 -12.63 10.71 -8.62
N PHE A 213 -12.60 9.44 -9.00
CA PHE A 213 -11.37 8.75 -9.35
C PHE A 213 -10.87 9.16 -10.73
N ARG A 214 -9.56 9.08 -10.92
CA ARG A 214 -8.84 9.27 -12.18
C ARG A 214 -7.71 8.25 -12.24
N ALA A 215 -7.29 7.92 -13.45
CA ALA A 215 -6.15 7.03 -13.63
C ALA A 215 -4.88 7.60 -13.00
N GLY A 216 -4.08 6.70 -12.40
CA GLY A 216 -2.89 7.05 -11.64
C GLY A 216 -3.18 7.56 -10.23
N ASP A 217 -4.45 7.54 -9.77
CA ASP A 217 -4.75 7.86 -8.39
C ASP A 217 -4.14 6.81 -7.44
N ILE A 218 -3.65 7.28 -6.30
CA ILE A 218 -3.22 6.45 -5.18
C ILE A 218 -4.40 6.40 -4.22
N LEU A 219 -5.00 5.22 -4.04
CA LEU A 219 -6.20 5.03 -3.21
C LEU A 219 -5.80 4.80 -1.75
N LEU A 220 -6.25 5.66 -0.84
CA LEU A 220 -6.07 5.49 0.60
C LEU A 220 -7.43 5.20 1.24
N ILE A 221 -7.55 4.12 2.00
CA ILE A 221 -8.77 3.72 2.69
C ILE A 221 -8.52 3.72 4.20
N ARG A 222 -9.28 4.51 4.94
CA ARG A 222 -9.28 4.44 6.41
C ARG A 222 -10.43 3.57 6.90
N VAL A 223 -10.07 2.42 7.44
CA VAL A 223 -10.97 1.41 8.00
C VAL A 223 -11.03 1.51 9.53
N GLY A 224 -10.00 2.03 10.18
CA GLY A 224 -10.02 2.41 11.60
C GLY A 224 -9.16 1.54 12.53
N HIS A 225 -8.24 0.74 12.01
CA HIS A 225 -7.36 -0.09 12.83
C HIS A 225 -6.52 0.77 13.79
N ILE A 226 -5.86 1.81 13.27
CA ILE A 226 -4.99 2.68 14.06
C ILE A 226 -5.82 3.49 15.07
N LYS A 227 -7.02 3.93 14.68
CA LYS A 227 -7.97 4.55 15.62
C LYS A 227 -8.30 3.60 16.78
N ARG A 228 -8.70 2.37 16.47
CA ARG A 228 -9.03 1.34 17.47
C ARG A 228 -7.82 1.09 18.37
N TYR A 229 -6.62 0.92 17.80
CA TYR A 229 -5.39 0.74 18.56
C TYR A 229 -5.12 1.91 19.52
N ASN A 230 -5.22 3.15 19.06
CA ASN A 230 -4.96 4.33 19.88
C ASN A 230 -5.95 4.48 21.05
N GLU A 231 -7.18 3.99 20.89
CA GLU A 231 -8.24 4.06 21.91
C GLU A 231 -8.29 2.84 22.84
N SER A 232 -7.55 1.78 22.52
CA SER A 232 -7.47 0.56 23.32
C SER A 232 -6.54 0.68 24.53
N SER A 233 -6.88 -0.06 25.59
CA SER A 233 -5.98 -0.34 26.71
C SER A 233 -4.76 -1.17 26.26
N GLN A 234 -3.70 -1.20 27.08
CA GLN A 234 -2.53 -2.04 26.80
C GLN A 234 -2.88 -3.54 26.79
N GLU A 235 -3.77 -3.98 27.69
CA GLU A 235 -4.22 -5.37 27.74
C GLU A 235 -4.90 -5.81 26.42
N GLU A 236 -5.75 -4.94 25.86
CA GLU A 236 -6.39 -5.19 24.56
C GLU A 236 -5.37 -5.21 23.40
N LYS A 237 -4.37 -4.32 23.43
CA LYS A 237 -3.27 -4.29 22.44
C LYS A 237 -2.42 -5.56 22.52
N ASP A 238 -2.13 -6.01 23.73
CA ASP A 238 -1.40 -7.24 23.99
C ASP A 238 -2.19 -8.46 23.51
N ALA A 239 -3.49 -8.47 23.75
CA ALA A 239 -4.38 -9.56 23.34
C ALA A 239 -4.46 -9.67 21.82
N VAL A 240 -4.59 -8.56 21.08
CA VAL A 240 -4.64 -8.61 19.61
C VAL A 240 -3.30 -9.03 19.00
N GLY A 241 -2.17 -8.51 19.50
CA GLY A 241 -0.84 -8.86 18.99
C GLY A 241 -0.36 -10.26 19.38
N SER A 242 -1.09 -10.98 20.25
CA SER A 242 -0.73 -12.34 20.70
C SER A 242 -1.71 -13.41 20.19
N ARG A 243 -2.58 -13.09 19.23
CA ARG A 243 -3.53 -14.06 18.67
C ARG A 243 -2.81 -15.16 17.91
N GLU A 244 -3.37 -16.37 17.98
CA GLU A 244 -2.90 -17.48 17.14
C GLU A 244 -3.34 -17.30 15.69
N GLU A 245 -4.54 -16.75 15.49
CA GLU A 245 -5.13 -16.45 14.19
C GLU A 245 -5.60 -15.00 14.16
N GLU A 246 -5.22 -14.30 13.11
CA GLU A 246 -5.67 -12.93 12.90
C GLU A 246 -7.14 -12.89 12.47
N THR A 247 -7.84 -11.83 12.85
CA THR A 247 -9.14 -11.47 12.31
C THR A 247 -9.17 -9.97 12.10
N LEU A 248 -9.37 -9.53 10.86
CA LEU A 248 -9.21 -8.14 10.48
C LEU A 248 -10.30 -7.72 9.49
N ALA A 249 -10.78 -6.50 9.66
CA ALA A 249 -11.63 -5.86 8.67
C ALA A 249 -10.77 -5.39 7.49
N GLY A 250 -11.31 -5.42 6.28
CA GLY A 250 -10.59 -4.96 5.09
C GLY A 250 -11.43 -5.13 3.83
N ILE A 251 -10.86 -4.78 2.69
CA ILE A 251 -11.56 -4.96 1.40
C ILE A 251 -11.84 -6.44 1.14
N ASP A 252 -12.95 -6.74 0.47
CA ASP A 252 -13.23 -8.10 0.07
C ASP A 252 -12.40 -8.54 -1.15
N GLN A 253 -12.42 -9.85 -1.43
CA GLN A 253 -11.55 -10.47 -2.45
C GLN A 253 -12.34 -10.83 -3.74
N SER A 254 -13.52 -10.23 -3.91
CA SER A 254 -14.42 -10.51 -5.03
C SER A 254 -13.83 -10.04 -6.36
N ASP A 255 -14.31 -10.62 -7.46
CA ASP A 255 -13.98 -10.08 -8.79
C ASP A 255 -14.51 -8.64 -8.98
N ASP A 256 -15.56 -8.25 -8.26
CA ASP A 256 -16.06 -6.87 -8.29
C ASP A 256 -15.09 -5.90 -7.63
N MET A 257 -14.46 -6.28 -6.51
CA MET A 257 -13.37 -5.48 -5.93
C MET A 257 -12.18 -5.39 -6.88
N LYS A 258 -11.84 -6.50 -7.56
CA LYS A 258 -10.74 -6.48 -8.53
C LYS A 258 -11.04 -5.55 -9.70
N ARG A 259 -12.26 -5.59 -10.26
CA ARG A 259 -12.74 -4.64 -11.27
C ARG A 259 -12.66 -3.20 -10.76
N PHE A 260 -13.18 -2.95 -9.56
CA PHE A 260 -13.15 -1.62 -8.96
C PHE A 260 -11.72 -1.07 -8.87
N LEU A 261 -10.75 -1.87 -8.43
CA LEU A 261 -9.36 -1.42 -8.32
C LEU A 261 -8.70 -1.22 -9.69
N TRP A 262 -8.84 -2.20 -10.58
CA TRP A 262 -8.15 -2.21 -11.87
C TRP A 262 -8.75 -1.21 -12.87
N ASP A 263 -10.08 -1.15 -12.98
CA ASP A 263 -10.78 -0.33 -13.98
C ASP A 263 -10.79 1.17 -13.63
N ASN A 264 -10.60 1.51 -12.35
CA ASN A 264 -10.29 2.90 -11.97
C ASN A 264 -8.81 3.26 -12.22
N HIS A 265 -7.98 2.28 -12.58
CA HIS A 265 -6.56 2.43 -12.86
C HIS A 265 -5.79 3.11 -11.72
N PHE A 266 -5.99 2.62 -10.49
CA PHE A 266 -5.18 3.07 -9.36
C PHE A 266 -3.73 2.62 -9.53
N SER A 267 -2.78 3.47 -9.16
CA SER A 267 -1.35 3.13 -9.24
C SER A 267 -0.85 2.41 -8.00
N ALA A 268 -1.53 2.58 -6.85
CA ALA A 268 -1.26 1.93 -5.59
C ALA A 268 -2.49 1.99 -4.68
N ILE A 269 -2.57 1.08 -3.71
CA ILE A 269 -3.60 1.06 -2.68
C ILE A 269 -2.97 1.05 -1.29
N VAL A 270 -3.56 1.81 -0.37
CA VAL A 270 -3.10 2.00 0.99
C VAL A 270 -4.27 1.85 1.95
N SER A 271 -4.01 1.22 3.10
CA SER A 271 -4.94 1.12 4.21
C SER A 271 -4.26 1.42 5.54
N ASP A 272 -5.04 1.81 6.54
CA ASP A 272 -4.59 1.79 7.93
C ASP A 272 -4.64 0.37 8.55
N GLN A 273 -5.12 -0.63 7.80
CA GLN A 273 -5.18 -2.03 8.22
C GLN A 273 -3.84 -2.76 8.11
N PRO A 274 -3.60 -3.81 8.92
CA PRO A 274 -2.39 -4.66 8.84
C PRO A 274 -2.38 -5.72 7.75
N ALA A 275 -3.46 -5.85 6.98
CA ALA A 275 -3.60 -6.91 5.97
C ALA A 275 -4.33 -6.44 4.71
N LEU A 276 -4.60 -5.13 4.53
CA LEU A 276 -5.44 -4.51 3.48
C LEU A 276 -6.86 -5.12 3.29
N GLU A 277 -6.92 -6.39 2.88
CA GLU A 277 -8.07 -7.25 2.73
C GLU A 277 -8.62 -7.78 4.05
N SER A 278 -9.89 -8.19 4.01
CA SER A 278 -10.52 -8.88 5.12
C SER A 278 -9.79 -10.20 5.41
N TRP A 279 -9.50 -10.45 6.68
CA TRP A 279 -8.77 -11.63 7.12
C TRP A 279 -9.53 -12.42 8.21
N PRO A 280 -9.53 -13.77 8.18
CA PRO A 280 -9.04 -14.61 7.09
C PRO A 280 -9.91 -14.48 5.82
N PRO A 281 -9.39 -14.88 4.64
CA PRO A 281 -10.21 -14.98 3.44
C PRO A 281 -11.32 -16.03 3.62
N PRO A 282 -12.46 -15.91 2.90
CA PRO A 282 -13.43 -16.99 2.83
C PRO A 282 -12.79 -18.29 2.32
N ALA A 283 -13.27 -19.44 2.80
CA ALA A 283 -12.72 -20.74 2.44
C ALA A 283 -12.71 -20.96 0.92
N GLY A 284 -11.54 -21.33 0.38
CA GLY A 284 -11.34 -21.55 -1.05
C GLY A 284 -11.16 -20.29 -1.89
N VAL A 285 -11.18 -19.10 -1.29
CA VAL A 285 -10.89 -17.84 -1.97
C VAL A 285 -9.41 -17.49 -1.76
N PRO A 286 -8.62 -17.30 -2.83
CA PRO A 286 -7.24 -16.84 -2.71
C PRO A 286 -7.19 -15.40 -2.19
N HIS A 287 -6.16 -15.10 -1.38
CA HIS A 287 -5.85 -13.73 -0.96
C HIS A 287 -5.77 -12.77 -2.14
N ILE A 288 -6.44 -11.62 -2.05
CA ILE A 288 -6.40 -10.61 -3.12
C ILE A 288 -4.99 -10.02 -3.26
N HIS A 289 -4.15 -10.10 -2.22
CA HIS A 289 -2.70 -9.84 -2.30
C HIS A 289 -2.03 -10.52 -3.50
N GLN A 290 -2.36 -11.78 -3.80
CA GLN A 290 -1.76 -12.50 -4.93
C GLN A 290 -2.13 -11.87 -6.28
N THR A 291 -3.30 -11.25 -6.37
CA THR A 291 -3.75 -10.51 -7.55
C THR A 291 -3.03 -9.16 -7.61
N ILE A 292 -3.11 -8.37 -6.54
CA ILE A 292 -2.59 -7.00 -6.50
C ILE A 292 -1.07 -6.97 -6.68
N LEU A 293 -0.32 -7.78 -5.93
CA LEU A 293 1.15 -7.85 -6.07
C LEU A 293 1.55 -8.76 -7.23
N GLY A 294 1.11 -10.01 -7.21
CA GLY A 294 1.58 -11.05 -8.12
C GLY A 294 1.11 -10.89 -9.56
N LEU A 295 -0.11 -10.43 -9.81
CA LEU A 295 -0.64 -10.30 -11.17
C LEU A 295 -0.52 -8.88 -11.72
N TRP A 296 -0.64 -7.86 -10.88
CA TRP A 296 -0.67 -6.45 -11.32
C TRP A 296 0.62 -5.69 -11.05
N GLY A 297 1.44 -6.15 -10.10
CA GLY A 297 2.58 -5.37 -9.64
C GLY A 297 2.16 -4.06 -8.98
N MET A 298 1.00 -4.04 -8.32
CA MET A 298 0.47 -2.86 -7.65
C MET A 298 0.94 -2.81 -6.19
N PRO A 299 1.57 -1.71 -5.74
CA PRO A 299 1.96 -1.54 -4.34
C PRO A 299 0.78 -1.63 -3.37
N ILE A 300 0.98 -2.36 -2.27
CA ILE A 300 0.06 -2.40 -1.12
C ILE A 300 0.70 -1.66 0.05
N GLY A 301 0.01 -0.65 0.57
CA GLY A 301 0.41 0.08 1.75
C GLY A 301 -0.41 -0.36 2.96
N GLU A 302 0.26 -0.79 4.03
CA GLU A 302 -0.41 -1.26 5.25
C GLU A 302 -0.01 -0.40 6.45
N MET A 303 -0.92 -0.30 7.41
CA MET A 303 -0.73 0.45 8.67
C MET A 303 -0.24 1.89 8.46
N PHE A 304 -0.72 2.58 7.42
CA PHE A 304 -0.49 4.02 7.28
C PHE A 304 -1.31 4.78 8.33
N ASP A 305 -0.71 5.75 9.02
CA ASP A 305 -1.42 6.60 9.98
C ASP A 305 -2.28 7.64 9.25
N LEU A 306 -3.57 7.33 9.14
CA LEU A 306 -4.56 8.17 8.45
C LEU A 306 -5.38 9.05 9.41
N GLU A 307 -5.08 9.06 10.72
CA GLU A 307 -5.88 9.79 11.71
C GLU A 307 -5.77 11.31 11.50
N LYS A 308 -4.55 11.83 11.37
CA LYS A 308 -4.33 13.26 11.13
C LYS A 308 -4.85 13.67 9.74
N LEU A 309 -4.74 12.79 8.74
CA LEU A 309 -5.29 13.02 7.41
C LEU A 309 -6.82 13.17 7.47
N SER A 310 -7.50 12.26 8.17
CA SER A 310 -8.95 12.34 8.39
C SER A 310 -9.38 13.67 9.00
N GLN A 311 -8.66 14.18 10.01
CA GLN A 311 -8.98 15.49 10.60
C GLN A 311 -8.81 16.65 9.61
N VAL A 312 -7.76 16.64 8.80
CA VAL A 312 -7.53 17.69 7.79
C VAL A 312 -8.61 17.64 6.70
N CYS A 313 -8.93 16.45 6.19
CA CYS A 313 -9.97 16.25 5.18
C CYS A 313 -11.34 16.68 5.71
N LYS A 314 -11.70 16.30 6.95
CA LYS A 314 -12.95 16.71 7.59
C LYS A 314 -13.05 18.22 7.77
N LYS A 315 -11.95 18.88 8.17
CA LYS A 315 -11.92 20.34 8.37
C LYS A 315 -12.03 21.11 7.06
N THR A 316 -11.43 20.61 5.99
CA THR A 316 -11.30 21.33 4.71
C THR A 316 -12.37 20.93 3.69
N GLY A 317 -13.00 19.77 3.86
CA GLY A 317 -13.86 19.15 2.85
C GLY A 317 -13.10 18.61 1.64
N ARG A 318 -11.76 18.60 1.66
CA ARG A 318 -10.91 18.09 0.58
C ARG A 318 -10.43 16.68 0.92
N TYR A 319 -10.81 15.71 0.09
CA TYR A 319 -10.43 14.30 0.22
C TYR A 319 -9.45 13.87 -0.90
N THR A 320 -8.82 14.85 -1.54
CA THR A 320 -7.76 14.68 -2.54
C THR A 320 -6.59 15.57 -2.17
N PHE A 321 -5.38 15.09 -2.45
CA PHE A 321 -4.13 15.76 -2.11
C PHE A 321 -3.00 15.24 -3.00
N PHE A 322 -1.86 15.92 -2.98
CA PHE A 322 -0.63 15.37 -3.54
C PHE A 322 -0.07 14.37 -2.53
N PHE A 323 0.08 13.12 -2.95
CA PHE A 323 0.72 12.07 -2.17
C PHE A 323 2.17 11.93 -2.61
N SER A 324 3.07 11.80 -1.64
CA SER A 324 4.49 11.54 -1.89
C SER A 324 4.96 10.44 -0.95
N SER A 325 5.64 9.43 -1.49
CA SER A 325 6.26 8.37 -0.72
C SER A 325 7.53 7.86 -1.40
N TRP A 326 8.57 7.67 -0.58
CA TRP A 326 9.89 7.23 -1.00
C TRP A 326 10.33 6.10 -0.08
N PRO A 327 9.96 4.83 -0.39
CA PRO A 327 10.39 3.69 0.42
C PRO A 327 11.91 3.61 0.54
N LEU A 328 12.42 3.00 1.60
CA LEU A 328 13.86 2.75 1.71
C LEU A 328 14.34 1.92 0.51
N PRO A 329 15.46 2.31 -0.15
CA PRO A 329 15.97 1.63 -1.34
C PRO A 329 16.73 0.34 -0.98
N ILE A 330 16.02 -0.61 -0.38
CA ILE A 330 16.58 -1.92 0.00
C ILE A 330 16.70 -2.77 -1.27
N ILE A 331 17.92 -2.98 -1.75
CA ILE A 331 18.18 -3.80 -2.94
C ILE A 331 17.66 -5.22 -2.70
N GLY A 332 16.68 -5.63 -3.50
CA GLY A 332 16.05 -6.96 -3.39
C GLY A 332 15.03 -7.08 -2.27
N GLY A 333 14.79 -5.99 -1.51
CA GLY A 333 13.84 -5.99 -0.42
C GLY A 333 12.42 -6.26 -0.93
N CYS A 334 11.69 -7.14 -0.25
CA CYS A 334 10.29 -7.42 -0.56
C CYS A 334 9.33 -6.37 -0.02
N ALA A 335 9.79 -5.48 0.86
CA ALA A 335 9.00 -4.41 1.47
C ALA A 335 9.93 -3.37 2.07
N ALA A 336 9.40 -2.18 2.36
CA ALA A 336 10.11 -1.14 3.10
C ALA A 336 9.15 -0.21 3.85
N PRO A 337 9.60 0.43 4.95
CA PRO A 337 8.92 1.59 5.51
C PRO A 337 8.68 2.66 4.43
N PRO A 338 7.50 3.31 4.40
CA PRO A 338 7.05 4.02 3.20
C PRO A 338 7.60 5.45 3.09
N ASN A 339 7.91 6.11 4.20
CA ASN A 339 8.22 7.55 4.24
C ASN A 339 7.19 8.36 3.43
N ALA A 340 5.93 8.32 3.86
CA ALA A 340 4.79 8.86 3.13
C ALA A 340 4.23 10.16 3.74
N ALA A 341 3.77 11.06 2.88
CA ALA A 341 3.10 12.29 3.26
C ALA A 341 1.97 12.67 2.28
N ALA A 342 0.93 13.32 2.81
CA ALA A 342 -0.09 14.03 2.04
C ALA A 342 0.16 15.54 2.10
N MET A 343 0.05 16.23 0.96
CA MET A 343 0.28 17.68 0.83
C MET A 343 -0.93 18.36 0.16
N PHE A 344 -1.42 19.45 0.76
CA PHE A 344 -2.66 20.16 0.39
C PHE A 344 -2.45 21.57 -0.12
#